data_AF-A0A8T1TJB2-F1
#
_entry.id   AF-A0A8T1TJB2-F1
#
_cell.length_a   1.000
_cell.length_b   1.000
_cell.length_c   1.000
_cell.angle_alpha   90.00
_cell.angle_beta   90.00
_cell.angle_gamma   90.00
#
_symmetry.space_group_name_H-M   'P 1'
#
loop_
_entity.id
_entity.type
_entity.pdbx_description
1 polymer ?
#
loop_
_entity_poly.entity_id
_entity_poly.type
_entity_poly.pdbx_seq_one_letter_code
_entity_poly.pdbx_strand_id
1 'polypeptide(L)'
;MPRLDKYDLVPSDEISYQRVETPRATAADFKAKRDGTSSESSSSEPKLLDEVMNGGPTSFKFASLYRYATTFDKVLLGVGIVATGANGALFPLLAIVFGDVLSGFASTPVDMDKVNSAALDYLYIAIFMFITDYISYVAFYYSAERQMKVLRSEALKHMLYMDISWYDENDALQLSSRLTGDTVRIKDGMGQKLGDSFRFVIQFIVGFIIGFARGWDITLVMACVMPVMTVSLSWLIKTMRIKSDWAQKVYAEAGSVAEETLGSIRTVASLNGEHKAIAKFENKVFEAERENIALHKMSSAVFAMFLASIWVMYSIGLWYGGWKASKGDTTPGDVFAAFFAV
;
A
#
# COMPACT_ATOMS: atom_id res chain seq x y z
N MET A 1 -17.17 -37.49 -22.54
CA MET A 1 -16.64 -38.82 -22.21
C MET A 1 -16.48 -39.64 -23.49
N PRO A 2 -15.25 -39.87 -23.97
CA PRO A 2 -14.95 -40.99 -24.84
C PRO A 2 -14.36 -42.14 -24.01
N ARG A 3 -14.88 -43.35 -24.20
CA ARG A 3 -14.42 -44.59 -23.56
C ARG A 3 -13.07 -44.99 -24.15
N LEU A 4 -12.10 -45.32 -23.29
CA LEU A 4 -10.84 -45.95 -23.66
C LEU A 4 -11.00 -47.46 -23.53
N ASP A 5 -10.74 -48.18 -24.63
CA ASP A 5 -10.76 -49.64 -24.72
C ASP A 5 -9.55 -50.26 -24.02
N LYS A 6 -9.78 -51.47 -23.49
CA LYS A 6 -9.01 -52.12 -22.43
C LYS A 6 -7.91 -53.08 -22.92
N TYR A 7 -7.34 -52.88 -24.11
CA TYR A 7 -6.57 -53.94 -24.78
C TYR A 7 -5.12 -53.62 -25.23
N ASP A 8 -4.50 -52.54 -24.78
CA ASP A 8 -3.09 -52.24 -25.14
C ASP A 8 -2.07 -52.49 -24.00
N LEU A 9 -2.36 -53.38 -23.06
CA LEU A 9 -1.39 -53.80 -22.04
C LEU A 9 -0.69 -55.09 -22.48
N VAL A 10 0.36 -54.93 -23.29
CA VAL A 10 1.40 -55.95 -23.48
C VAL A 10 2.33 -55.92 -22.26
N PRO A 11 2.61 -57.05 -21.58
CA PRO A 11 3.55 -57.08 -20.47
C PRO A 11 4.97 -57.10 -21.06
N SER A 12 5.69 -55.99 -20.96
CA SER A 12 7.15 -56.00 -21.12
C SER A 12 7.76 -56.51 -19.81
N ASP A 13 7.97 -57.81 -19.73
CA ASP A 13 8.93 -58.39 -18.79
C ASP A 13 10.32 -57.78 -19.03
N GLU A 14 11.07 -57.62 -17.92
CA GLU A 14 12.44 -57.09 -17.83
C GLU A 14 12.62 -55.56 -17.97
N ILE A 15 12.20 -54.81 -16.94
CA ILE A 15 12.94 -53.61 -16.52
C ILE A 15 13.58 -53.94 -15.17
N SER A 16 14.87 -54.24 -15.18
CA SER A 16 15.67 -54.40 -13.98
C SER A 16 15.64 -53.09 -13.19
N TYR A 17 14.98 -53.09 -12.02
CA TYR A 17 15.07 -51.97 -11.09
C TYR A 17 16.51 -51.85 -10.60
N GLN A 18 17.26 -50.89 -11.17
CA GLN A 18 18.55 -50.51 -10.62
C GLN A 18 18.26 -49.63 -9.39
N ARG A 19 18.36 -50.24 -8.20
CA ARG A 19 18.24 -49.52 -6.94
C ARG A 19 19.39 -48.51 -6.87
N VAL A 20 19.09 -47.23 -7.02
CA VAL A 20 20.06 -46.15 -6.79
C VAL A 20 20.31 -46.12 -5.29
N GLU A 21 21.42 -46.73 -4.85
CA GLU A 21 21.92 -46.55 -3.49
C GLU A 21 22.46 -45.12 -3.38
N THR A 22 21.70 -44.24 -2.72
CA THR A 22 22.25 -42.95 -2.28
C THR A 22 23.35 -43.22 -1.26
N PRO A 23 24.49 -42.51 -1.31
CA PRO A 23 25.55 -42.68 -0.32
C PRO A 23 24.98 -42.42 1.07
N ARG A 24 24.88 -43.47 1.89
CA ARG A 24 24.50 -43.33 3.30
C ARG A 24 25.66 -42.66 3.99
N ALA A 25 25.52 -41.38 4.34
CA ALA A 25 26.51 -40.65 5.12
C ALA A 25 26.88 -41.47 6.36
N THR A 26 28.15 -41.86 6.46
CA THR A 26 28.65 -42.69 7.54
C THR A 26 28.94 -41.80 8.75
N ALA A 27 28.93 -42.35 9.96
CA ALA A 27 29.23 -41.59 11.18
C ALA A 27 30.61 -40.87 11.15
N ALA A 28 31.52 -41.31 10.27
CA ALA A 28 32.79 -40.63 9.99
C ALA A 28 32.61 -39.25 9.29
N ASP A 29 31.61 -39.11 8.40
CA ASP A 29 31.32 -37.86 7.68
C ASP A 29 30.77 -36.78 8.62
N PHE A 30 30.02 -37.18 9.64
CA PHE A 30 29.57 -36.29 10.71
C PHE A 30 30.72 -35.81 11.61
N LYS A 31 31.78 -36.62 11.80
CA LYS A 31 32.93 -36.26 12.63
C LYS A 31 33.86 -35.28 11.89
N ALA A 32 34.09 -35.49 10.59
CA ALA A 32 34.84 -34.54 9.75
C ALA A 32 34.15 -33.16 9.66
N LYS A 33 32.80 -33.13 9.60
CA LYS A 33 32.03 -31.87 9.64
C LYS A 33 32.08 -31.18 11.01
N ARG A 34 32.19 -31.95 12.11
CA ARG A 34 32.31 -31.40 13.47
C ARG A 34 33.68 -30.80 13.77
N ASP A 35 34.76 -31.43 13.30
CA ASP A 35 36.13 -30.95 13.52
C ASP A 35 36.50 -29.77 12.60
N GLY A 36 35.84 -29.63 11.45
CA GLY A 36 35.95 -28.43 10.60
C GLY A 36 35.18 -27.19 11.12
N THR A 37 34.27 -27.37 12.07
CA THR A 37 33.39 -26.28 12.58
C THR A 37 33.85 -25.71 13.92
N SER A 38 34.91 -26.25 14.54
CA SER A 38 35.33 -25.90 15.91
C SER A 38 36.56 -24.99 16.02
N SER A 39 37.09 -24.46 14.91
CA SER A 39 38.27 -23.57 14.93
C SER A 39 38.05 -22.14 14.44
N GLU A 40 36.82 -21.74 14.10
CA GLU A 40 36.49 -20.34 13.78
C GLU A 40 35.51 -19.74 14.80
N SER A 41 35.93 -19.74 16.07
CA SER A 41 35.30 -18.91 17.11
C SER A 41 36.29 -17.85 17.57
N SER A 42 36.54 -16.83 16.75
CA SER A 42 36.93 -15.50 17.26
C SER A 42 36.72 -14.41 16.21
N SER A 43 36.02 -13.35 16.64
CA SER A 43 35.91 -12.03 16.02
C SER A 43 35.33 -11.93 14.59
N SER A 44 34.03 -11.62 14.48
CA SER A 44 33.52 -10.54 13.59
C SER A 44 31.98 -10.54 13.54
N GLU A 45 31.34 -9.99 14.57
CA GLU A 45 30.02 -9.36 14.39
C GLU A 45 30.25 -7.97 13.75
N PRO A 46 30.24 -7.90 12.40
CA PRO A 46 29.44 -6.87 11.76
C PRO A 46 28.66 -7.37 10.52
N LYS A 47 28.73 -8.66 10.16
CA LYS A 47 28.18 -9.17 8.89
C LYS A 47 26.65 -9.21 8.83
N LEU A 48 25.95 -9.44 9.94
CA LEU A 48 24.47 -9.49 9.95
C LEU A 48 23.83 -8.10 9.77
N LEU A 49 24.46 -7.04 10.29
CA LEU A 49 24.01 -5.67 10.04
C LEU A 49 24.29 -5.25 8.59
N ASP A 50 25.44 -5.62 8.03
CA ASP A 50 25.77 -5.33 6.63
C ASP A 50 24.90 -6.13 5.63
N GLU A 51 24.44 -7.34 5.97
CA GLU A 51 23.54 -8.14 5.14
C GLU A 51 22.08 -7.64 5.19
N VAL A 52 21.65 -7.10 6.34
CA VAL A 52 20.35 -6.40 6.49
C VAL A 52 20.39 -5.00 5.86
N MET A 53 21.54 -4.33 5.88
CA MET A 53 21.74 -2.98 5.30
C MET A 53 22.03 -3.00 3.79
N ASN A 54 22.69 -4.04 3.26
CA ASN A 54 22.95 -4.23 1.83
C ASN A 54 21.97 -5.19 1.14
N GLY A 55 21.13 -5.92 1.90
CA GLY A 55 19.97 -6.66 1.41
C GLY A 55 18.76 -5.77 1.11
N GLY A 56 18.99 -4.51 0.72
CA GLY A 56 17.92 -3.67 0.18
C GLY A 56 17.32 -4.34 -1.05
N PRO A 57 15.99 -4.28 -1.25
CA PRO A 57 15.36 -4.91 -2.41
C PRO A 57 16.08 -4.41 -3.66
N THR A 58 16.54 -5.33 -4.51
CA THR A 58 16.98 -5.00 -5.86
C THR A 58 15.95 -4.03 -6.44
N SER A 59 16.37 -2.78 -6.69
CA SER A 59 15.45 -1.70 -7.05
C SER A 59 14.90 -2.00 -8.44
N PHE A 60 13.76 -2.69 -8.48
CA PHE A 60 13.01 -2.89 -9.71
C PHE A 60 12.35 -1.56 -10.08
N LYS A 61 12.55 -1.14 -11.33
CA LYS A 61 11.84 0.03 -11.86
C LYS A 61 10.34 -0.23 -11.73
N PHE A 62 9.56 0.72 -11.21
CA PHE A 62 8.11 0.55 -11.08
C PHE A 62 7.43 0.18 -12.41
N ALA A 63 7.99 0.61 -13.54
CA ALA A 63 7.53 0.23 -14.87
C ALA A 63 7.65 -1.28 -15.18
N SER A 64 8.56 -2.03 -14.52
CA SER A 64 8.70 -3.47 -14.71
C SER A 64 7.56 -4.28 -14.10
N LEU A 65 6.78 -3.71 -13.18
CA LEU A 65 5.53 -4.34 -12.71
C LEU A 65 4.53 -4.52 -13.86
N TYR A 66 4.53 -3.59 -14.82
CA TYR A 66 3.66 -3.61 -16.00
C TYR A 66 4.24 -4.40 -17.19
N ARG A 67 5.24 -5.26 -16.96
CA ARG A 67 5.89 -6.03 -18.04
C ARG A 67 4.93 -6.94 -18.81
N TYR A 68 3.91 -7.47 -18.13
CA TYR A 68 2.90 -8.37 -18.72
C TYR A 68 1.69 -7.61 -19.30
N ALA A 69 1.71 -6.28 -19.36
CA ALA A 69 0.62 -5.49 -19.91
C ALA A 69 0.48 -5.72 -21.43
N THR A 70 -0.68 -6.25 -21.84
CA THR A 70 -1.04 -6.37 -23.26
C THR A 70 -1.32 -4.98 -23.87
N THR A 71 -1.40 -4.89 -25.20
CA THR A 71 -1.76 -3.64 -25.89
C THR A 71 -3.11 -3.08 -25.43
N PHE A 72 -4.08 -3.95 -25.14
CA PHE A 72 -5.36 -3.56 -24.56
C PHE A 72 -5.20 -2.97 -23.15
N ASP A 73 -4.37 -3.59 -22.30
CA ASP A 73 -4.15 -3.11 -20.92
C ASP A 73 -3.45 -1.74 -20.90
N LYS A 74 -2.57 -1.48 -21.88
CA LYS A 74 -1.93 -0.16 -22.06
C LYS A 74 -2.93 0.91 -22.47
N VAL A 75 -3.85 0.60 -23.37
CA VAL A 75 -4.95 1.51 -23.75
C VAL A 75 -5.84 1.79 -22.55
N LEU A 76 -6.19 0.75 -21.79
CA LEU A 76 -7.04 0.88 -20.61
C LEU A 76 -6.38 1.75 -19.52
N LEU A 77 -5.08 1.56 -19.29
CA LEU A 77 -4.30 2.43 -18.39
C LEU A 77 -4.25 3.87 -18.88
N GLY A 78 -4.08 4.09 -20.19
CA GLY A 78 -4.12 5.43 -20.77
C GLY A 78 -5.47 6.13 -20.56
N VAL A 79 -6.58 5.43 -20.82
CA VAL A 79 -7.94 5.93 -20.55
C VAL A 79 -8.14 6.20 -19.05
N GLY A 80 -7.64 5.31 -18.20
CA GLY A 80 -7.65 5.47 -16.74
C GLY A 80 -6.97 6.76 -16.32
N ILE A 81 -5.72 6.99 -16.75
CA ILE A 81 -4.96 8.20 -16.40
C ILE A 81 -5.67 9.49 -16.84
N VAL A 82 -6.23 9.51 -18.05
CA VAL A 82 -6.99 10.68 -18.55
C VAL A 82 -8.25 10.92 -17.71
N ALA A 83 -9.00 9.86 -17.40
CA ALA A 83 -10.21 9.94 -16.58
C ALA A 83 -9.89 10.37 -15.13
N THR A 84 -8.84 9.82 -14.53
CA THR A 84 -8.32 10.23 -13.22
C THR A 84 -7.90 11.70 -13.22
N GLY A 85 -7.22 12.16 -14.27
CA GLY A 85 -6.80 13.56 -14.39
C GLY A 85 -7.98 14.52 -14.49
N ALA A 86 -9.00 14.17 -15.28
CA ALA A 86 -10.24 14.93 -15.32
C ALA A 86 -10.92 14.97 -13.94
N ASN A 87 -11.00 13.82 -13.25
CA ASN A 87 -11.59 13.71 -11.92
C ASN A 87 -10.83 14.53 -10.86
N GLY A 88 -9.49 14.53 -10.90
CA GLY A 88 -8.66 15.32 -10.00
C GLY A 88 -8.86 16.83 -10.17
N ALA A 89 -9.13 17.30 -11.40
CA ALA A 89 -9.41 18.71 -11.68
C ALA A 89 -10.83 19.15 -11.30
N LEU A 90 -11.79 18.22 -11.26
CA LEU A 90 -13.19 18.52 -10.94
C LEU A 90 -13.40 18.99 -9.50
N PHE A 91 -12.61 18.50 -8.54
CA PHE A 91 -12.74 18.90 -7.13
C PHE A 91 -12.35 20.38 -6.89
N PRO A 92 -11.20 20.88 -7.37
CA PRO A 92 -10.90 22.31 -7.35
C PRO A 92 -11.87 23.18 -8.16
N LEU A 93 -12.42 22.65 -9.26
CA LEU A 93 -13.42 23.37 -10.07
C LEU A 93 -14.71 23.61 -9.27
N LEU A 94 -15.06 22.69 -8.37
CA LEU A 94 -16.17 22.86 -7.42
C LEU A 94 -16.02 24.13 -6.56
N ALA A 95 -14.79 24.51 -6.21
CA ALA A 95 -14.52 25.71 -5.42
C ALA A 95 -14.84 27.00 -6.19
N ILE A 96 -14.64 27.01 -7.51
CA ILE A 96 -15.02 28.15 -8.37
C ILE A 96 -16.54 28.33 -8.36
N VAL A 97 -17.28 27.25 -8.64
CA VAL A 97 -18.75 27.30 -8.66
C VAL A 97 -19.29 27.70 -7.29
N PHE A 98 -18.65 27.24 -6.20
CA PHE A 98 -18.99 27.66 -4.85
C PHE A 98 -18.82 29.18 -4.64
N GLY A 99 -17.71 29.75 -5.12
CA GLY A 99 -17.46 31.18 -5.06
C GLY A 99 -18.52 31.99 -5.82
N ASP A 100 -18.92 31.50 -7.00
CA ASP A 100 -19.93 32.15 -7.84
C ASP A 100 -21.32 32.11 -7.16
N VAL A 101 -21.72 30.98 -6.57
CA VAL A 101 -22.95 30.87 -5.75
C VAL A 101 -22.93 31.87 -4.59
N LEU A 102 -21.81 31.95 -3.88
CA LEU A 102 -21.69 32.85 -2.73
C LEU A 102 -21.79 34.31 -3.15
N SER A 103 -21.24 34.68 -4.31
CA SER A 103 -21.36 36.02 -4.87
C SER A 103 -22.81 36.37 -5.28
N GLY A 104 -23.55 35.38 -5.79
CA GLY A 104 -24.98 35.51 -6.13
C GLY A 104 -25.84 35.76 -4.89
N PHE A 105 -25.55 35.07 -3.78
CA PHE A 105 -26.23 35.30 -2.50
C PHE A 105 -25.81 36.59 -1.80
N ALA A 106 -24.57 37.03 -2.00
CA ALA A 106 -24.07 38.28 -1.41
C ALA A 106 -24.64 39.54 -2.08
N SER A 107 -25.19 39.40 -3.29
CA SER A 107 -25.81 40.51 -4.04
C SER A 107 -27.23 40.78 -3.49
N THR A 108 -27.57 42.05 -3.25
CA THR A 108 -28.91 42.49 -2.84
C THR A 108 -29.53 43.39 -3.92
N PRO A 109 -30.66 43.02 -4.54
CA PRO A 109 -31.43 41.78 -4.37
C PRO A 109 -30.68 40.54 -4.89
N VAL A 110 -31.03 39.37 -4.36
CA VAL A 110 -30.39 38.09 -4.72
C VAL A 110 -30.60 37.81 -6.20
N ASP A 111 -29.50 37.56 -6.90
CA ASP A 111 -29.49 37.21 -8.32
C ASP A 111 -29.84 35.72 -8.48
N MET A 112 -31.14 35.42 -8.57
CA MET A 112 -31.66 34.05 -8.63
C MET A 112 -31.18 33.31 -9.88
N ASP A 113 -30.91 34.02 -10.98
CA ASP A 113 -30.45 33.44 -12.24
C ASP A 113 -29.02 32.89 -12.09
N LYS A 114 -28.13 33.63 -11.42
CA LYS A 114 -26.78 33.14 -11.09
C LYS A 114 -26.78 31.92 -10.19
N VAL A 115 -27.65 31.92 -9.17
CA VAL A 115 -27.77 30.78 -8.24
C VAL A 115 -28.28 29.54 -8.97
N ASN A 116 -29.29 29.69 -9.84
CA ASN A 116 -29.85 28.57 -10.60
C ASN A 116 -28.86 28.03 -11.64
N SER A 117 -28.12 28.90 -12.34
CA SER A 117 -27.06 28.49 -13.26
C SER A 117 -25.97 27.70 -12.52
N ALA A 118 -25.51 28.19 -11.38
CA ALA A 118 -24.45 27.52 -10.62
C ALA A 118 -24.94 26.18 -10.02
N ALA A 119 -26.22 26.08 -9.63
CA ALA A 119 -26.82 24.81 -9.19
C ALA A 119 -26.84 23.76 -10.32
N LEU A 120 -27.08 24.17 -11.58
CA LEU A 120 -26.95 23.31 -12.75
C LEU A 120 -25.49 22.91 -12.99
N ASP A 121 -24.54 23.82 -12.81
CA ASP A 121 -23.11 23.52 -12.94
C ASP A 121 -22.66 22.48 -11.90
N TYR A 122 -23.14 22.56 -10.66
CA TYR A 122 -22.94 21.52 -9.65
C TYR A 122 -23.46 20.15 -10.09
N LEU A 123 -24.64 20.11 -10.71
CA LEU A 123 -25.22 18.87 -11.22
C LEU A 123 -24.36 18.28 -12.35
N TYR A 124 -23.91 19.10 -13.30
CA TYR A 124 -23.03 18.64 -14.38
C TYR A 124 -21.69 18.13 -13.84
N ILE A 125 -21.06 18.86 -12.92
CA ILE A 125 -19.82 18.43 -12.25
C ILE A 125 -20.02 17.09 -11.54
N ALA A 126 -21.12 16.90 -10.81
CA ALA A 126 -21.41 15.64 -10.12
C ALA A 126 -21.56 14.46 -11.10
N ILE A 127 -22.26 14.65 -12.22
CA ILE A 127 -22.41 13.63 -13.27
C ILE A 127 -21.04 13.31 -13.90
N PHE A 128 -20.25 14.33 -14.24
CA PHE A 128 -18.90 14.13 -14.78
C PHE A 128 -17.96 13.44 -13.79
N MET A 129 -18.02 13.81 -12.51
CA MET A 129 -17.25 13.15 -11.45
C MET A 129 -17.62 11.68 -11.34
N PHE A 130 -18.91 11.34 -11.34
CA PHE A 130 -19.37 9.96 -11.27
C PHE A 130 -18.86 9.13 -12.47
N ILE A 131 -19.03 9.64 -13.69
CA ILE A 131 -18.62 8.95 -14.91
C ILE A 131 -17.10 8.76 -14.96
N THR A 132 -16.34 9.82 -14.70
CA THR A 132 -14.86 9.78 -14.76
C THR A 132 -14.26 8.88 -13.68
N ASP A 133 -14.80 8.94 -12.46
CA ASP A 133 -14.34 8.10 -11.35
C ASP A 133 -14.67 6.62 -11.61
N TYR A 134 -15.87 6.32 -12.12
CA TYR A 134 -16.26 4.96 -12.48
C TYR A 134 -15.36 4.38 -13.58
N ILE A 135 -15.14 5.13 -14.67
CA ILE A 135 -14.27 4.70 -15.78
C ILE A 135 -12.84 4.48 -15.29
N SER A 136 -12.31 5.41 -14.51
CA SER A 136 -10.98 5.31 -13.89
C SER A 136 -10.87 4.05 -13.04
N TYR A 137 -11.82 3.83 -12.12
CA TYR A 137 -11.84 2.69 -11.21
C TYR A 137 -11.85 1.37 -11.97
N VAL A 138 -12.77 1.21 -12.93
CA VAL A 138 -12.89 -0.01 -13.73
C VAL A 138 -11.63 -0.24 -14.57
N ALA A 139 -11.06 0.82 -15.17
CA ALA A 139 -9.87 0.72 -16.00
C ALA A 139 -8.65 0.21 -15.23
N PHE A 140 -8.34 0.82 -14.08
CA PHE A 140 -7.20 0.41 -13.24
C PHE A 140 -7.41 -0.98 -12.63
N TYR A 141 -8.60 -1.25 -12.10
CA TYR A 141 -8.89 -2.54 -11.44
C TYR A 141 -8.84 -3.70 -12.44
N TYR A 142 -9.48 -3.54 -13.61
CA TYR A 142 -9.53 -4.59 -14.62
C TYR A 142 -8.15 -4.86 -15.25
N SER A 143 -7.36 -3.80 -15.51
CA SER A 143 -5.97 -3.93 -15.98
C SER A 143 -5.09 -4.68 -14.98
N ALA A 144 -5.22 -4.36 -13.69
CA ALA A 144 -4.46 -5.02 -12.63
C ALA A 144 -4.82 -6.51 -12.52
N GLU A 145 -6.11 -6.88 -12.52
CA GLU A 145 -6.54 -8.29 -12.46
C GLU A 145 -6.01 -9.12 -13.63
N ARG A 146 -6.06 -8.58 -14.86
CA ARG A 146 -5.55 -9.28 -16.05
C ARG A 146 -4.06 -9.55 -15.96
N GLN A 147 -3.28 -8.53 -15.58
CA GLN A 147 -1.82 -8.66 -15.46
C GLN A 147 -1.46 -9.64 -14.34
N MET A 148 -2.18 -9.60 -13.22
CA MET A 148 -1.96 -10.52 -12.11
C MET A 148 -2.28 -11.97 -12.44
N LYS A 149 -3.30 -12.22 -13.27
CA LYS A 149 -3.61 -13.56 -13.80
C LYS A 149 -2.44 -14.12 -14.62
N VAL A 150 -1.87 -13.32 -15.52
CA VAL A 150 -0.71 -13.73 -16.34
C VAL A 150 0.52 -13.94 -15.46
N LEU A 151 0.81 -13.01 -14.55
CA LEU A 151 1.94 -13.11 -13.62
C LEU A 151 1.88 -14.39 -12.78
N ARG A 152 0.72 -14.73 -12.20
CA ARG A 152 0.54 -15.97 -11.42
C ARG A 152 0.73 -17.22 -12.27
N SER A 153 0.24 -17.21 -13.51
CA SER A 153 0.40 -18.34 -14.44
C SER A 153 1.87 -18.57 -14.80
N GLU A 154 2.59 -17.51 -15.17
CA GLU A 154 4.01 -17.60 -15.53
C GLU A 154 4.88 -17.92 -14.31
N ALA A 155 4.58 -17.34 -13.14
CA ALA A 155 5.28 -17.66 -11.91
C ALA A 155 5.13 -19.14 -11.52
N LEU A 156 3.90 -19.67 -11.54
CA LEU A 156 3.66 -21.08 -11.25
C LEU A 156 4.34 -21.99 -12.28
N LYS A 157 4.25 -21.64 -13.57
CA LYS A 157 4.92 -22.39 -14.64
C LYS A 157 6.43 -22.43 -14.41
N HIS A 158 7.05 -21.28 -14.11
CA HIS A 158 8.49 -21.20 -13.86
C HIS A 158 8.90 -21.99 -12.62
N MET A 159 8.08 -21.92 -11.55
CA MET A 159 8.30 -22.72 -10.34
C MET A 159 8.39 -24.20 -10.70
N LEU A 160 7.44 -24.75 -11.46
CA LEU A 160 7.43 -26.16 -11.86
C LEU A 160 8.66 -26.63 -12.68
N TYR A 161 9.42 -25.72 -13.30
CA TYR A 161 10.63 -26.04 -14.07
C TYR A 161 11.94 -25.83 -13.29
N MET A 162 11.91 -25.45 -12.01
CA MET A 162 13.12 -25.28 -11.20
C MET A 162 13.76 -26.61 -10.82
N ASP A 163 15.07 -26.57 -10.57
CA ASP A 163 15.87 -27.74 -10.18
C ASP A 163 15.45 -28.29 -8.81
N ILE A 164 15.62 -29.60 -8.61
CA ILE A 164 15.25 -30.26 -7.34
C ILE A 164 16.02 -29.67 -6.15
N SER A 165 17.27 -29.26 -6.34
CA SER A 165 18.08 -28.61 -5.29
C SER A 165 17.47 -27.29 -4.81
N TRP A 166 16.76 -26.57 -5.69
CA TRP A 166 16.06 -25.35 -5.29
C TRP A 166 14.84 -25.66 -4.40
N TYR A 167 14.17 -26.78 -4.67
CA TYR A 167 13.05 -27.26 -3.84
C TYR A 167 13.50 -27.79 -2.48
N ASP A 168 14.71 -28.34 -2.37
CA ASP A 168 15.27 -28.77 -1.07
C ASP A 168 15.55 -27.58 -0.13
N GLU A 169 15.80 -26.39 -0.70
CA GLU A 169 16.04 -25.15 0.07
C GLU A 169 14.75 -24.36 0.38
N ASN A 170 13.65 -24.58 -0.36
CA ASN A 170 12.45 -23.76 -0.26
C ASN A 170 11.21 -24.58 0.14
N ASP A 171 10.57 -24.22 1.25
CA ASP A 171 9.36 -24.87 1.74
C ASP A 171 8.15 -24.62 0.81
N ALA A 172 7.54 -25.70 0.32
CA ALA A 172 6.37 -25.69 -0.56
C ALA A 172 5.18 -24.88 0.02
N LEU A 173 5.01 -24.88 1.34
CA LEU A 173 3.94 -24.10 1.99
C LEU A 173 4.20 -22.59 1.91
N GLN A 174 5.45 -22.17 2.09
CA GLN A 174 5.84 -20.77 1.96
C GLN A 174 5.69 -20.26 0.52
N LEU A 175 6.06 -21.10 -0.45
CA LEU A 175 5.90 -20.86 -1.88
C LEU A 175 4.43 -20.56 -2.28
N SER A 176 3.50 -21.40 -1.83
CA SER A 176 2.06 -21.22 -2.10
C SER A 176 1.51 -19.95 -1.44
N SER A 177 1.92 -19.70 -0.20
CA SER A 177 1.55 -18.50 0.55
C SER A 177 2.05 -17.22 -0.15
N ARG A 178 3.31 -17.19 -0.59
CA ARG A 178 3.89 -16.06 -1.34
C ARG A 178 3.18 -15.83 -2.67
N LEU A 179 2.92 -16.91 -3.43
CA LEU A 179 2.23 -16.83 -4.71
C LEU A 179 0.81 -16.24 -4.57
N THR A 180 0.14 -16.42 -3.44
CA THR A 180 -1.21 -15.87 -3.20
C THR A 180 -1.16 -14.51 -2.51
N GLY A 181 -0.42 -14.39 -1.42
CA GLY A 181 -0.37 -13.20 -0.57
C GLY A 181 0.37 -12.03 -1.20
N ASP A 182 1.60 -12.25 -1.69
CA ASP A 182 2.39 -11.15 -2.25
C ASP A 182 1.83 -10.66 -3.59
N THR A 183 1.22 -11.56 -4.36
CA THR A 183 0.54 -11.18 -5.60
C THR A 183 -0.69 -10.31 -5.35
N VAL A 184 -1.43 -10.51 -4.26
CA VAL A 184 -2.52 -9.58 -3.87
C VAL A 184 -1.97 -8.21 -3.52
N ARG A 185 -0.87 -8.14 -2.76
CA ARG A 185 -0.23 -6.85 -2.42
C ARG A 185 0.25 -6.09 -3.66
N ILE A 186 0.84 -6.80 -4.63
CA ILE A 186 1.26 -6.23 -5.91
C ILE A 186 0.03 -5.73 -6.70
N LYS A 187 -1.04 -6.53 -6.74
CA LYS A 187 -2.32 -6.14 -7.39
C LYS A 187 -2.86 -4.83 -6.82
N ASP A 188 -2.93 -4.73 -5.49
CA ASP A 188 -3.47 -3.55 -4.82
C ASP A 188 -2.62 -2.30 -5.08
N GLY A 189 -1.31 -2.46 -5.24
CA GLY A 189 -0.40 -1.39 -5.61
C GLY A 189 -0.53 -0.93 -7.07
N MET A 190 -0.74 -1.86 -8.01
CA MET A 190 -0.92 -1.54 -9.43
C MET A 190 -2.32 -1.05 -9.79
N GLY A 191 -3.33 -1.44 -9.02
CA GLY A 191 -4.72 -1.10 -9.27
C GLY A 191 -5.05 0.33 -8.85
N GLN A 192 -6.12 0.46 -8.07
CA GLN A 192 -6.72 1.75 -7.73
C GLN A 192 -5.74 2.72 -7.03
N LYS A 193 -4.84 2.23 -6.18
CA LYS A 193 -3.91 3.09 -5.42
C LYS A 193 -3.03 3.95 -6.33
N LEU A 194 -2.66 3.43 -7.51
CA LEU A 194 -1.89 4.21 -8.48
C LEU A 194 -2.75 5.33 -9.07
N GLY A 195 -3.99 5.04 -9.45
CA GLY A 195 -4.97 6.03 -9.90
C GLY A 195 -5.19 7.13 -8.86
N ASP A 196 -5.45 6.74 -7.61
CA ASP A 196 -5.64 7.70 -6.51
C ASP A 196 -4.39 8.58 -6.29
N SER A 197 -3.19 8.00 -6.43
CA SER A 197 -1.95 8.77 -6.32
C SER A 197 -1.85 9.84 -7.41
N PHE A 198 -2.14 9.50 -8.67
CA PHE A 198 -2.18 10.47 -9.77
C PHE A 198 -3.29 11.51 -9.58
N ARG A 199 -4.47 11.10 -9.12
CA ARG A 199 -5.60 11.97 -8.81
C ARG A 199 -5.20 13.06 -7.83
N PHE A 200 -4.60 12.68 -6.69
CA PHE A 200 -4.23 13.64 -5.65
C PHE A 200 -3.11 14.59 -6.10
N VAL A 201 -2.15 14.13 -6.92
CA VAL A 201 -1.12 15.01 -7.51
C VAL A 201 -1.75 16.03 -8.45
N ILE A 202 -2.66 15.60 -9.33
CA ILE A 202 -3.33 16.51 -10.27
C ILE A 202 -4.25 17.47 -9.52
N GLN A 203 -5.01 16.98 -8.54
CA GLN A 203 -5.86 17.80 -7.69
C GLN A 203 -5.07 18.87 -6.95
N PHE A 204 -3.90 18.53 -6.42
CA PHE A 204 -2.98 19.48 -5.79
C PHE A 204 -2.52 20.56 -6.77
N ILE A 205 -2.04 20.17 -7.97
CA ILE A 205 -1.55 21.12 -8.97
C ILE A 205 -2.67 22.05 -9.46
N VAL A 206 -3.84 21.50 -9.80
CA VAL A 206 -4.99 22.27 -10.29
C VAL A 206 -5.57 23.19 -9.20
N GLY A 207 -5.63 22.71 -7.96
CA GLY A 207 -6.03 23.49 -6.79
C GLY A 207 -5.17 24.73 -6.59
N PHE A 208 -3.84 24.56 -6.63
CA PHE A 208 -2.91 25.69 -6.55
C PHE A 208 -3.03 26.66 -7.73
N ILE A 209 -3.21 26.16 -8.95
CA ILE A 209 -3.39 27.02 -10.14
C ILE A 209 -4.64 27.89 -9.98
N ILE A 210 -5.77 27.30 -9.59
CA ILE A 210 -7.03 28.03 -9.38
C ILE A 210 -6.91 29.00 -8.21
N GLY A 211 -6.27 28.57 -7.13
CA GLY A 211 -5.99 29.39 -5.97
C GLY A 211 -5.19 30.65 -6.32
N PHE A 212 -4.06 30.50 -7.02
CA PHE A 212 -3.26 31.65 -7.47
C PHE A 212 -3.99 32.54 -8.49
N ALA A 213 -4.85 31.96 -9.33
CA ALA A 213 -5.61 32.72 -10.32
C ALA A 213 -6.69 33.62 -9.69
N ARG A 214 -7.38 33.14 -8.64
CA ARG A 214 -8.46 33.89 -7.96
C ARG A 214 -7.95 34.81 -6.85
N GLY A 215 -6.95 34.36 -6.09
CA GLY A 215 -6.49 35.05 -4.89
C GLY A 215 -5.04 34.75 -4.55
N TRP A 216 -4.12 35.32 -5.33
CA TRP A 216 -2.68 35.11 -5.15
C TRP A 216 -2.18 35.46 -3.73
N ASP A 217 -2.72 36.50 -3.09
CA ASP A 217 -2.32 36.88 -1.73
C ASP A 217 -2.71 35.84 -0.67
N ILE A 218 -3.98 35.41 -0.69
CA ILE A 218 -4.54 34.48 0.32
C ILE A 218 -3.88 33.11 0.17
N THR A 219 -3.69 32.67 -1.07
CA THR A 219 -3.02 31.41 -1.36
C THR A 219 -1.55 31.42 -0.98
N LEU A 220 -0.86 32.55 -1.09
CA LEU A 220 0.53 32.69 -0.62
C LEU A 220 0.61 32.62 0.92
N VAL A 221 -0.34 33.22 1.63
CA VAL A 221 -0.45 33.10 3.09
C VAL A 221 -0.70 31.65 3.51
N MET A 222 -1.60 30.93 2.83
CA MET A 222 -1.86 29.51 3.11
C MET A 222 -0.66 28.62 2.71
N ALA A 223 0.03 28.96 1.62
CA ALA A 223 1.24 28.27 1.18
C ALA A 223 2.39 28.35 2.20
N CYS A 224 2.47 29.41 3.01
CA CYS A 224 3.45 29.49 4.11
C CYS A 224 3.23 28.43 5.21
N VAL A 225 2.00 27.91 5.35
CA VAL A 225 1.67 26.86 6.33
C VAL A 225 1.94 25.45 5.79
N MET A 226 1.98 25.29 4.46
CA MET A 226 2.20 23.99 3.79
C MET A 226 3.53 23.29 4.16
N PRO A 227 4.68 23.98 4.32
CA PRO A 227 5.91 23.33 4.78
C PRO A 227 5.74 22.69 6.16
N VAL A 228 5.02 23.35 7.09
CA VAL A 228 4.75 22.82 8.42
C VAL A 228 3.87 21.56 8.33
N MET A 229 2.86 21.58 7.46
CA MET A 229 2.01 20.43 7.18
C MET A 229 2.80 19.26 6.53
N THR A 230 3.73 19.57 5.62
CA THR A 230 4.56 18.56 4.95
C THR A 230 5.52 17.90 5.93
N VAL A 231 6.12 18.68 6.84
CA VAL A 231 6.98 18.15 7.91
C VAL A 231 6.18 17.25 8.85
N SER A 232 4.98 17.68 9.30
CA SER A 232 4.15 16.86 10.18
C SER A 232 3.66 15.57 9.50
N LEU A 233 3.30 15.63 8.21
CA LEU A 233 2.93 14.47 7.41
C LEU A 233 4.11 13.51 7.22
N SER A 234 5.31 14.02 6.93
CA SER A 234 6.51 13.19 6.78
C SER A 234 6.87 12.47 8.07
N TRP A 235 6.70 13.13 9.22
CA TRP A 235 6.84 12.54 10.54
C TRP A 235 5.81 11.44 10.76
N LEU A 236 4.53 11.71 10.45
CA LEU A 236 3.45 10.73 10.55
C LEU A 236 3.73 9.46 9.74
N ILE A 237 4.16 9.61 8.49
CA ILE A 237 4.51 8.47 7.61
C ILE A 237 5.66 7.67 8.22
N LYS A 238 6.71 8.33 8.73
CA LYS A 238 7.82 7.64 9.41
C LYS A 238 7.35 6.86 10.64
N THR A 239 6.54 7.47 11.50
CA THR A 239 6.01 6.80 12.70
C THR A 239 5.11 5.62 12.32
N MET A 240 4.28 5.74 11.28
CA MET A 240 3.43 4.64 10.80
C MET A 240 4.25 3.47 10.25
N ARG A 241 5.36 3.74 9.54
CA ARG A 241 6.27 2.70 9.06
C ARG A 241 6.93 1.95 10.20
N ILE A 242 7.48 2.68 11.19
CA ILE A 242 8.10 2.09 12.39
C ILE A 242 7.08 1.23 13.14
N LYS A 243 5.88 1.76 13.34
CA LYS A 243 4.79 1.03 14.00
C LYS A 243 4.43 -0.26 13.26
N SER A 244 4.32 -0.21 11.92
CA SER A 244 3.97 -1.39 11.12
C SER A 244 5.04 -2.48 11.18
N ASP A 245 6.32 -2.10 11.09
CA ASP A 245 7.43 -3.04 11.19
C ASP A 245 7.52 -3.68 12.58
N TRP A 246 7.40 -2.85 13.62
CA TRP A 246 7.43 -3.31 14.99
C TRP A 246 6.23 -4.23 15.31
N ALA A 247 5.02 -3.87 14.87
CA ALA A 247 3.84 -4.71 15.05
C ALA A 247 4.04 -6.08 14.39
N GLN A 248 4.60 -6.10 13.18
CA GLN A 248 4.86 -7.35 12.47
C GLN A 248 5.88 -8.23 13.19
N LYS A 249 6.95 -7.66 13.76
CA LYS A 249 7.96 -8.40 14.55
C LYS A 249 7.35 -9.04 15.80
N VAL A 250 6.56 -8.28 16.54
CA VAL A 250 5.97 -8.74 17.79
C VAL A 250 4.88 -9.80 17.55
N TYR A 251 4.07 -9.64 16.51
CA TYR A 251 3.13 -10.68 16.09
C TYR A 251 3.85 -11.95 15.61
N ALA A 252 5.01 -11.83 14.94
CA ALA A 252 5.80 -12.99 14.54
C ALA A 252 6.38 -13.76 15.75
N GLU A 253 6.86 -13.06 16.78
CA GLU A 253 7.38 -13.69 17.98
C GLU A 253 6.29 -14.41 18.80
N ALA A 254 5.15 -13.74 19.04
CA ALA A 254 4.00 -14.37 19.69
C ALA A 254 3.43 -15.53 18.84
N GLY A 255 3.38 -15.36 17.52
CA GLY A 255 2.97 -16.38 16.56
C GLY A 255 3.87 -17.61 16.58
N SER A 256 5.19 -17.42 16.67
CA SER A 256 6.16 -18.52 16.76
C SER A 256 5.96 -19.35 18.03
N VAL A 257 5.68 -18.71 19.17
CA VAL A 257 5.37 -19.43 20.42
C VAL A 257 4.08 -20.25 20.30
N ALA A 258 3.05 -19.68 19.66
CA ALA A 258 1.81 -20.40 19.41
C ALA A 258 2.03 -21.58 18.44
N GLU A 259 2.79 -21.36 17.38
CA GLU A 259 3.12 -22.38 16.38
C GLU A 259 3.94 -23.53 16.98
N GLU A 260 4.95 -23.24 17.81
CA GLU A 260 5.73 -24.23 18.56
C GLU A 260 4.83 -25.10 19.46
N THR A 261 3.93 -24.44 20.20
CA THR A 261 3.03 -25.10 21.15
C THR A 261 2.00 -25.99 20.43
N LEU A 262 1.37 -25.46 19.38
CA LEU A 262 0.35 -26.18 18.61
C LEU A 262 0.96 -27.29 17.75
N GLY A 263 2.13 -27.05 17.16
CA GLY A 263 2.86 -28.04 16.36
C GLY A 263 3.29 -29.26 17.19
N SER A 264 3.60 -29.04 18.47
CA SER A 264 4.01 -30.09 19.42
C SER A 264 2.94 -30.43 20.47
N ILE A 265 1.65 -30.31 20.12
CA ILE A 265 0.55 -30.44 21.09
C ILE A 265 0.55 -31.76 21.87
N ARG A 266 0.94 -32.87 21.23
CA ARG A 266 1.04 -34.19 21.90
C ARG A 266 2.12 -34.19 22.98
N THR A 267 3.24 -33.52 22.74
CA THR A 267 4.34 -33.38 23.71
C THR A 267 3.90 -32.50 24.88
N VAL A 268 3.25 -31.37 24.59
CA VAL A 268 2.74 -30.45 25.62
C VAL A 268 1.72 -31.16 26.53
N ALA A 269 0.77 -31.91 25.94
CA ALA A 269 -0.21 -32.68 26.68
C ALA A 269 0.45 -33.82 27.50
N SER A 270 1.42 -34.54 26.92
CA SER A 270 2.13 -35.63 27.62
C SER A 270 2.94 -35.17 28.83
N LEU A 271 3.46 -33.95 28.79
CA LEU A 271 4.23 -33.34 29.88
C LEU A 271 3.34 -32.51 30.83
N ASN A 272 2.03 -32.49 30.61
CA ASN A 272 1.07 -31.63 31.32
C ASN A 272 1.53 -30.15 31.36
N GLY A 273 2.11 -29.68 30.25
CA GLY A 273 2.81 -28.40 30.11
C GLY A 273 1.91 -27.24 29.68
N GLU A 274 0.60 -27.43 29.62
CA GLU A 274 -0.38 -26.47 29.07
C GLU A 274 -0.31 -25.11 29.77
N HIS A 275 -0.32 -25.09 31.11
CA HIS A 275 -0.21 -23.86 31.89
C HIS A 275 1.10 -23.10 31.62
N LYS A 276 2.21 -23.81 31.40
CA LYS A 276 3.50 -23.19 31.10
C LYS A 276 3.51 -22.56 29.71
N ALA A 277 2.87 -23.22 28.74
CA ALA A 277 2.73 -22.68 27.39
C ALA A 277 1.83 -21.44 27.35
N ILE A 278 0.70 -21.47 28.08
CA ILE A 278 -0.20 -20.31 28.22
C ILE A 278 0.56 -19.14 28.86
N ALA A 279 1.28 -19.36 29.96
CA ALA A 279 2.04 -18.30 30.62
C ALA A 279 3.18 -17.73 29.72
N LYS A 280 3.84 -18.57 28.92
CA LYS A 280 4.85 -18.13 27.94
C LYS A 280 4.23 -17.22 26.88
N PHE A 281 3.07 -17.59 26.36
CA PHE A 281 2.34 -16.79 25.38
C PHE A 281 1.82 -15.48 25.99
N GLU A 282 1.21 -15.53 27.17
CA GLU A 282 0.69 -14.36 27.88
C GLU A 282 1.79 -13.33 28.16
N ASN A 283 2.96 -13.77 28.63
CA ASN A 283 4.10 -12.87 28.85
C ASN A 283 4.52 -12.13 27.57
N LYS A 284 4.53 -12.83 26.42
CA LYS A 284 4.87 -12.23 25.12
C LYS A 284 3.79 -11.27 24.63
N VAL A 285 2.52 -11.59 24.87
CA VAL A 285 1.40 -10.69 24.55
C VAL A 285 1.39 -9.46 25.45
N PHE A 286 1.73 -9.57 26.73
CA PHE A 286 1.77 -8.43 27.64
C PHE A 286 2.94 -7.48 27.31
N GLU A 287 4.11 -8.03 26.98
CA GLU A 287 5.25 -7.27 26.46
C GLU A 287 4.85 -6.51 25.19
N ALA A 288 4.20 -7.20 24.25
CA ALA A 288 3.62 -6.62 23.04
C ALA A 288 2.63 -5.49 23.33
N GLU A 289 1.70 -5.70 24.26
CA GLU A 289 0.67 -4.73 24.59
C GLU A 289 1.28 -3.45 25.15
N ARG A 290 2.23 -3.57 26.09
CA ARG A 290 2.87 -2.41 26.72
C ARG A 290 3.60 -1.53 25.72
N GLU A 291 4.36 -2.14 24.81
CA GLU A 291 5.09 -1.42 23.76
C GLU A 291 4.14 -0.86 22.69
N ASN A 292 3.09 -1.60 22.31
CA ASN A 292 2.02 -1.09 21.44
C ASN A 292 1.40 0.17 22.03
N ILE A 293 1.01 0.15 23.31
CA ILE A 293 0.40 1.31 23.98
C ILE A 293 1.35 2.51 23.97
N ALA A 294 2.65 2.30 24.21
CA ALA A 294 3.64 3.37 24.17
C ALA A 294 3.79 3.97 22.75
N LEU A 295 3.90 3.11 21.73
CA LEU A 295 3.96 3.52 20.32
C LEU A 295 2.68 4.23 19.87
N HIS A 296 1.52 3.74 20.29
CA HIS A 296 0.22 4.35 19.98
C HIS A 296 0.06 5.73 20.61
N LYS A 297 0.51 5.94 21.86
CA LYS A 297 0.51 7.27 22.48
C LYS A 297 1.29 8.28 21.64
N MET A 298 2.50 7.90 21.20
CA MET A 298 3.34 8.74 20.33
C MET A 298 2.70 8.96 18.96
N SER A 299 2.20 7.89 18.33
CA SER A 299 1.56 7.96 17.01
C SER A 299 0.30 8.82 17.02
N SER A 300 -0.50 8.75 18.07
CA SER A 300 -1.71 9.57 18.22
C SER A 300 -1.36 11.04 18.41
N ALA A 301 -0.29 11.36 19.15
CA ALA A 301 0.18 12.74 19.29
C ALA A 301 0.66 13.33 17.95
N VAL A 302 1.44 12.56 17.16
CA VAL A 302 1.87 12.99 15.82
C VAL A 302 0.67 13.16 14.88
N PHE A 303 -0.31 12.25 14.95
CA PHE A 303 -1.53 12.36 14.16
C PHE A 303 -2.36 13.58 14.53
N ALA A 304 -2.48 13.88 15.83
CA ALA A 304 -3.14 15.09 16.32
C ALA A 304 -2.42 16.36 15.85
N MET A 305 -1.09 16.39 15.86
CA MET A 305 -0.30 17.49 15.31
C MET A 305 -0.53 17.71 13.81
N PHE A 306 -0.65 16.63 13.03
CA PHE A 306 -0.99 16.70 11.61
C PHE A 306 -2.39 17.31 11.41
N LEU A 307 -3.41 16.80 12.11
CA LEU A 307 -4.77 17.35 12.04
C LEU A 307 -4.83 18.81 12.52
N ALA A 308 -4.11 19.16 13.58
CA ALA A 308 -4.04 20.53 14.09
C ALA A 308 -3.45 21.49 13.04
N SER A 309 -2.40 21.07 12.30
CA SER A 309 -1.81 21.89 11.25
C SER A 309 -2.80 22.23 10.12
N ILE A 310 -3.70 21.29 9.79
CA ILE A 310 -4.78 21.52 8.84
C ILE A 310 -5.73 22.59 9.40
N TRP A 311 -6.24 22.45 10.62
CA TRP A 311 -7.15 23.44 11.21
C TRP A 311 -6.52 24.83 11.37
N VAL A 312 -5.23 24.91 11.65
CA VAL A 312 -4.49 26.19 11.70
C VAL A 312 -4.44 26.84 10.32
N MET A 313 -4.23 26.08 9.25
CA MET A 313 -4.30 26.57 7.87
C MET A 313 -5.70 27.14 7.55
N TYR A 314 -6.78 26.40 7.89
CA TYR A 314 -8.16 26.88 7.72
C TYR A 314 -8.42 28.17 8.52
N SER A 315 -7.93 28.24 9.76
CA SER A 315 -8.10 29.41 10.64
C SER A 315 -7.42 30.66 10.09
N ILE A 316 -6.14 30.56 9.69
CA ILE A 316 -5.38 31.67 9.12
C ILE A 316 -5.98 32.12 7.78
N GLY A 317 -6.37 31.17 6.93
CA GLY A 317 -7.00 31.47 5.63
C GLY A 317 -8.33 32.22 5.78
N LEU A 318 -9.20 31.78 6.70
CA LEU A 318 -10.47 32.48 6.97
C LEU A 318 -10.26 33.84 7.65
N TRP A 319 -9.32 33.95 8.58
CA TRP A 319 -9.03 35.23 9.25
C TRP A 319 -8.50 36.29 8.27
N TYR A 320 -7.51 35.93 7.45
CA TYR A 320 -6.95 36.82 6.44
C TYR A 320 -7.96 37.12 5.32
N GLY A 321 -8.69 36.09 4.85
CA GLY A 321 -9.75 36.24 3.86
C GLY A 321 -10.89 37.15 4.32
N GLY A 322 -11.35 36.99 5.57
CA GLY A 322 -12.40 37.84 6.17
C GLY A 322 -11.95 39.29 6.37
N TRP A 323 -10.70 39.51 6.80
CA TRP A 323 -10.13 40.86 6.90
C TRP A 323 -10.05 41.55 5.53
N LYS A 324 -9.67 40.81 4.48
CA LYS A 324 -9.60 41.34 3.11
C LYS A 324 -10.99 41.67 2.55
N ALA A 325 -11.98 40.80 2.79
CA ALA A 325 -13.37 41.04 2.41
C ALA A 325 -13.95 42.29 3.10
N SER A 326 -13.59 42.53 4.36
CA SER A 326 -14.03 43.71 5.13
C SER A 326 -13.49 45.04 4.56
N LYS A 327 -12.28 45.03 3.97
CA LYS A 327 -11.68 46.21 3.33
C LYS A 327 -12.26 46.54 1.96
N GLY A 328 -13.03 45.64 1.34
CA GLY A 328 -13.60 45.83 0.01
C GLY A 328 -12.61 45.60 -1.14
N ASP A 329 -11.38 45.14 -0.86
CA ASP A 329 -10.35 44.91 -1.88
C ASP A 329 -10.60 43.64 -2.72
N THR A 330 -11.54 42.77 -2.33
CA THR A 330 -11.85 41.51 -3.04
C THR A 330 -13.27 41.05 -2.77
N THR A 331 -13.92 40.45 -3.78
CA THR A 331 -15.25 39.85 -3.62
C THR A 331 -15.16 38.61 -2.72
N PRO A 332 -16.10 38.43 -1.76
CA PRO A 332 -16.11 37.25 -0.89
C PRO A 332 -16.09 35.93 -1.68
N GLY A 333 -16.75 35.86 -2.84
CA GLY A 333 -16.73 34.69 -3.71
C GLY A 333 -15.33 34.23 -4.12
N ASP A 334 -14.44 35.17 -4.50
CA ASP A 334 -13.06 34.83 -4.91
C ASP A 334 -12.19 34.41 -3.73
N VAL A 335 -12.42 34.99 -2.55
CA VAL A 335 -11.76 34.61 -1.29
C VAL A 335 -12.11 33.15 -0.94
N PHE A 336 -13.40 32.80 -0.99
CA PHE A 336 -13.85 31.45 -0.69
C PHE A 336 -13.46 30.45 -1.80
N ALA A 337 -13.48 30.84 -3.07
CA ALA A 337 -13.02 30.00 -4.16
C ALA A 337 -11.53 29.67 -4.03
N ALA A 338 -10.69 30.66 -3.74
CA ALA A 338 -9.26 30.45 -3.50
C ALA A 338 -9.00 29.60 -2.25
N PHE A 339 -9.78 29.81 -1.18
CA PHE A 339 -9.66 29.07 0.07
C PHE A 339 -10.03 27.58 -0.06
N PHE A 340 -11.13 27.27 -0.75
CA PHE A 340 -11.57 25.88 -0.96
C PHE A 340 -10.79 25.15 -2.06
N ALA A 341 -10.08 25.88 -2.92
CA ALA A 341 -9.22 25.29 -3.94
C ALA A 341 -7.86 24.80 -3.41
N VAL A 342 -7.34 25.39 -2.32
CA VAL A 342 -6.03 25.10 -1.70
C VAL A 342 -6.15 24.09 -0.56
#